data_AF-A0A822B8N0-F1
#
_entry.id   AF-A0A822B8N0-F1
#
_cell.length_a   1.000
_cell.length_b   1.000
_cell.length_c   1.000
_cell.angle_alpha   90.00
_cell.angle_beta   90.00
_cell.angle_gamma   90.00
#
_symmetry.space_group_name_H-M   'P 1'
#
loop_
_entity.id
_entity.type
_entity.pdbx_description
1 polymer ?
#
loop_
_entity_poly.entity_id
_entity_poly.type
_entity_poly.pdbx_seq_one_letter_code
_entity_poly.pdbx_strand_id
1 'polypeptide(L)'
;MKDILLRNTDHILSWLKEHDILVVDRGFRDSIGVMKALGLEAIMPSFLDGRRQFSAEEANESRCITKIRWVVEAANRRLKQFKYFANTIQNSSLVYLESDMSIACALNNHYQPPMTRSKLEDEEIGAQIMQLRQQKNKIQLLLEENNLIRRFSLWEIINHTEIIDGFPIMTQ
;
A
#
# COMPACT_ATOMS: atom_id res chain seq x y z
N MET A 1 -8.99 17.44 -3.39
CA MET A 1 -8.91 16.48 -4.52
C MET A 1 -10.28 16.09 -5.06
N LYS A 2 -11.24 15.67 -4.23
CA LYS A 2 -12.64 15.45 -4.66
C LYS A 2 -13.18 16.57 -5.54
N ASP A 3 -13.11 17.82 -5.07
CA ASP A 3 -13.63 18.97 -5.82
C ASP A 3 -12.87 19.23 -7.12
N ILE A 4 -11.58 18.89 -7.19
CA ILE A 4 -10.76 19.04 -8.40
C ILE A 4 -11.16 17.98 -9.44
N LEU A 5 -11.34 16.73 -9.00
CA LEU A 5 -11.79 15.63 -9.85
C LEU A 5 -13.24 15.81 -10.32
N LEU A 6 -14.14 16.24 -9.42
CA LEU A 6 -15.56 16.43 -9.70
C LEU A 6 -15.83 17.65 -10.60
N ARG A 7 -15.08 18.73 -10.43
CA ARG A 7 -15.22 19.93 -11.27
C ARG A 7 -14.46 19.82 -12.59
N ASN A 8 -13.71 18.73 -12.79
CA ASN A 8 -12.76 18.57 -13.89
C ASN A 8 -11.90 19.83 -14.08
N THR A 9 -11.46 20.42 -12.96
CA THR A 9 -10.76 21.71 -13.02
C THR A 9 -9.49 21.50 -13.84
N ASP A 10 -9.41 22.21 -14.96
CA ASP A 10 -8.25 22.31 -15.84
C ASP A 10 -7.83 21.02 -16.56
N HIS A 11 -8.80 20.15 -16.90
CA HIS A 11 -8.58 18.94 -17.71
C HIS A 11 -7.60 17.92 -17.11
N ILE A 12 -7.42 17.89 -15.78
CA ILE A 12 -6.61 16.84 -15.13
C ILE A 12 -7.09 15.43 -15.50
N LEU A 13 -8.39 15.26 -15.77
CA LEU A 13 -8.93 13.99 -16.25
C LEU A 13 -8.50 13.63 -17.68
N SER A 14 -8.11 14.60 -18.52
CA SER A 14 -7.57 14.29 -19.86
C SER A 14 -6.18 13.67 -19.81
N TRP A 15 -5.48 13.76 -18.67
CA TRP A 15 -4.22 13.05 -18.46
C TRP A 15 -4.43 11.56 -18.18
N LEU A 16 -5.63 11.18 -17.74
CA LEU A 16 -5.97 9.83 -17.35
C LEU A 16 -6.77 9.17 -18.48
N LYS A 17 -6.42 7.94 -18.80
CA LYS A 17 -7.14 7.11 -19.75
C LYS A 17 -8.04 6.13 -19.01
N GLU A 18 -9.09 5.69 -19.69
CA GLU A 18 -9.90 4.59 -19.21
C GLU A 18 -8.99 3.37 -18.94
N HIS A 19 -9.22 2.69 -17.82
CA HIS A 19 -8.39 1.58 -17.31
C HIS A 19 -7.00 1.94 -16.76
N ASP A 20 -6.67 3.22 -16.58
CA ASP A 20 -5.48 3.58 -15.82
C ASP A 20 -5.59 3.16 -14.35
N ILE A 21 -4.49 2.60 -13.83
CA ILE A 21 -4.37 2.18 -12.43
C ILE A 21 -3.79 3.34 -11.62
N LEU A 22 -4.61 3.93 -10.76
CA LEU A 22 -4.21 4.97 -9.81
C LEU A 22 -3.75 4.35 -8.49
N VAL A 23 -2.46 4.48 -8.19
CA VAL A 23 -1.92 4.12 -6.87
C VAL A 23 -2.03 5.32 -5.94
N VAL A 24 -2.93 5.25 -4.98
CA VAL A 24 -3.22 6.36 -4.07
C VAL A 24 -2.88 6.04 -2.62
N ASP A 25 -2.44 7.07 -1.90
CA ASP A 25 -2.24 6.99 -0.46
C ASP A 25 -3.56 6.87 0.31
N ARG A 26 -3.47 6.38 1.54
CA ARG A 26 -4.62 6.14 2.43
C ARG A 26 -5.46 7.39 2.70
N GLY A 27 -4.88 8.58 2.60
CA GLY A 27 -5.57 9.86 2.76
C GLY A 27 -6.60 10.18 1.66
N PHE A 28 -6.60 9.41 0.56
CA PHE A 28 -7.51 9.60 -0.57
C PHE A 28 -8.76 8.71 -0.53
N ARG A 29 -8.98 7.98 0.56
CA ARG A 29 -10.12 7.04 0.74
C ARG A 29 -11.43 7.62 0.23
N ASP A 30 -11.76 8.83 0.67
CA ASP A 30 -13.05 9.42 0.39
C ASP A 30 -13.23 9.72 -1.11
N SER A 31 -12.13 9.88 -1.86
CA SER A 31 -12.11 10.18 -3.29
C SER A 31 -12.18 8.94 -4.19
N ILE A 32 -12.00 7.72 -3.63
CA ILE A 32 -12.00 6.47 -4.39
C ILE A 32 -13.33 6.24 -5.12
N GLY A 33 -14.46 6.53 -4.46
CA GLY A 33 -15.77 6.41 -5.09
C GLY A 33 -15.90 7.29 -6.33
N VAL A 34 -15.35 8.50 -6.28
CA VAL A 34 -15.33 9.43 -7.43
C VAL A 34 -14.43 8.89 -8.54
N MET A 35 -13.24 8.40 -8.22
CA MET A 35 -12.31 7.83 -9.21
C MET A 35 -12.93 6.63 -9.94
N LYS A 36 -13.60 5.73 -9.21
CA LYS A 36 -14.30 4.58 -9.80
C LYS A 36 -15.48 5.00 -10.66
N ALA A 37 -16.23 6.02 -10.26
CA ALA A 37 -17.33 6.56 -11.07
C ALA A 37 -16.85 7.18 -12.39
N LEU A 38 -15.57 7.58 -12.47
CA LEU A 38 -14.91 8.08 -13.67
C LEU A 38 -14.27 6.96 -14.53
N GLY A 39 -14.48 5.68 -14.19
CA GLY A 39 -13.93 4.54 -14.93
C GLY A 39 -12.46 4.21 -14.61
N LEU A 40 -11.90 4.81 -13.56
CA LEU A 40 -10.50 4.63 -13.16
C LEU A 40 -10.37 3.54 -12.10
N GLU A 41 -9.30 2.74 -12.19
CA GLU A 41 -8.99 1.73 -11.19
C GLU A 41 -8.10 2.33 -10.10
N ALA A 42 -8.68 2.68 -8.94
CA ALA A 42 -7.91 3.19 -7.81
C ALA A 42 -7.53 2.07 -6.84
N ILE A 43 -6.23 1.85 -6.65
CA ILE A 43 -5.65 0.90 -5.69
C ILE A 43 -5.02 1.64 -4.51
N MET A 44 -5.26 1.14 -3.30
CA MET A 44 -4.69 1.65 -2.06
C MET A 44 -4.37 0.51 -1.09
N PRO A 45 -3.40 0.67 -0.17
CA PRO A 45 -3.16 -0.32 0.86
C PRO A 45 -4.41 -0.60 1.70
N SER A 46 -4.68 -1.87 2.01
CA SER A 46 -5.87 -2.32 2.72
C SER A 46 -6.00 -1.68 4.11
N PHE A 47 -7.23 -1.66 4.65
CA PHE A 47 -7.53 -1.16 5.99
C PHE A 47 -8.08 -2.26 6.91
N LEU A 48 -7.73 -2.18 8.19
CA LEU A 48 -8.19 -3.15 9.19
C LEU A 48 -9.70 -3.02 9.45
N ASP A 49 -10.25 -1.81 9.32
CA ASP A 49 -11.70 -1.54 9.41
C ASP A 49 -12.35 -2.14 10.67
N GLY A 50 -11.74 -1.88 11.83
CA GLY A 50 -12.18 -2.44 13.11
C GLY A 50 -11.71 -3.88 13.38
N ARG A 51 -11.10 -4.57 12.41
CA ARG A 51 -10.47 -5.88 12.63
C ARG A 51 -9.11 -5.75 13.31
N ARG A 52 -8.68 -6.80 14.00
CA ARG A 52 -7.39 -6.83 14.68
C ARG A 52 -6.21 -7.10 13.73
N GLN A 53 -6.46 -7.82 12.63
CA GLN A 53 -5.44 -8.25 11.66
C GLN A 53 -6.01 -8.26 10.23
N PHE A 54 -5.12 -8.11 9.25
CA PHE A 54 -5.44 -8.27 7.83
C PHE A 54 -5.60 -9.74 7.48
N SER A 55 -6.40 -10.03 6.46
CA SER A 55 -6.33 -11.35 5.82
C SER A 55 -4.96 -11.53 5.13
N ALA A 56 -4.56 -12.78 4.88
CA ALA A 56 -3.35 -13.05 4.12
C ALA A 56 -3.37 -12.40 2.72
N GLU A 57 -4.54 -12.37 2.08
CA GLU A 57 -4.77 -11.78 0.76
C GLU A 57 -4.59 -10.26 0.79
N GLU A 58 -5.23 -9.57 1.74
CA GLU A 58 -5.10 -8.12 1.92
C GLU A 58 -3.65 -7.72 2.26
N ALA A 59 -2.98 -8.53 3.08
CA ALA A 59 -1.58 -8.31 3.40
C ALA A 59 -0.68 -8.49 2.17
N ASN A 60 -0.92 -9.51 1.34
CA ASN A 60 -0.18 -9.75 0.10
C ASN A 60 -0.39 -8.61 -0.92
N GLU A 61 -1.62 -8.16 -1.10
CA GLU A 61 -1.94 -7.02 -1.96
C GLU A 61 -1.28 -5.73 -1.47
N SER A 62 -1.37 -5.45 -0.17
CA SER A 62 -0.71 -4.30 0.44
C SER A 62 0.81 -4.32 0.28
N ARG A 63 1.45 -5.50 0.30
CA ARG A 63 2.89 -5.65 -0.02
C ARG A 63 3.19 -5.29 -1.47
N CYS A 64 2.35 -5.72 -2.42
CA CYS A 64 2.51 -5.38 -3.84
C CYS A 64 2.42 -3.87 -4.05
N ILE A 65 1.41 -3.23 -3.46
CA ILE A 65 1.24 -1.77 -3.51
C ILE A 65 2.45 -1.05 -2.91
N THR A 66 3.01 -1.58 -1.81
CA THR A 66 4.20 -1.02 -1.18
C THR A 66 5.44 -1.07 -2.06
N LYS A 67 5.62 -2.13 -2.85
CA LYS A 67 6.74 -2.22 -3.81
C LYS A 67 6.64 -1.13 -4.89
N ILE A 68 5.45 -0.89 -5.41
CA ILE A 68 5.22 0.17 -6.42
C ILE A 68 5.43 1.56 -5.79
N ARG A 69 4.94 1.76 -4.56
CA ARG A 69 5.06 3.05 -3.86
C ARG A 69 6.50 3.54 -3.78
N TRP A 70 7.46 2.64 -3.56
CA TRP A 70 8.88 3.01 -3.50
C TRP A 70 9.35 3.69 -4.80
N VAL A 71 8.94 3.18 -5.97
CA VAL A 71 9.27 3.79 -7.28
C VAL A 71 8.60 5.15 -7.43
N VAL A 72 7.32 5.25 -7.06
CA VAL A 72 6.55 6.50 -7.11
C VAL A 72 7.17 7.57 -6.19
N GLU A 73 7.58 7.20 -4.97
CA GLU A 73 8.25 8.10 -4.03
C GLU A 73 9.61 8.56 -4.55
N ALA A 74 10.38 7.68 -5.19
CA ALA A 74 11.65 8.04 -5.83
C ALA A 74 11.45 9.05 -6.96
N ALA A 75 10.44 8.86 -7.81
CA ALA A 75 10.07 9.82 -8.86
C ALA A 75 9.63 11.17 -8.28
N ASN A 76 8.74 11.14 -7.28
CA ASN A 76 8.28 12.34 -6.58
C ASN A 76 9.43 13.08 -5.91
N ARG A 77 10.42 12.37 -5.34
CA ARG A 77 11.62 12.99 -4.77
C ARG A 77 12.42 13.75 -5.82
N ARG A 78 12.56 13.24 -7.04
CA ARG A 78 13.24 13.94 -8.14
C ARG A 78 12.48 15.18 -8.57
N LEU A 79 11.15 15.09 -8.70
CA LEU A 79 10.31 16.27 -8.99
C LEU A 79 10.40 17.33 -7.89
N LYS A 80 10.44 16.93 -6.62
CA LYS A 80 10.58 17.85 -5.48
C LYS A 80 11.96 18.52 -5.37
N GLN A 81 12.93 18.20 -6.24
CA GLN A 81 14.17 18.99 -6.33
C GLN A 81 13.92 20.37 -6.95
N PHE A 82 12.87 20.51 -7.77
CA PHE A 82 12.44 21.79 -8.28
C PHE A 82 11.57 22.48 -7.23
N LYS A 83 11.95 23.72 -6.84
CA LYS A 83 11.25 24.50 -5.80
C LYS A 83 9.75 24.65 -6.06
N TYR A 84 9.33 24.67 -7.33
CA TYR A 84 7.92 24.73 -7.70
C TYR A 84 7.13 23.54 -7.16
N PHE A 85 7.58 22.30 -7.42
CA PHE A 85 6.90 21.08 -6.93
C PHE A 85 7.18 20.75 -5.46
N ALA A 86 8.21 21.37 -4.86
CA ALA A 86 8.50 21.23 -3.44
C ALA A 86 7.50 21.99 -2.56
N ASN A 87 6.84 23.03 -3.11
CA ASN A 87 5.92 23.90 -2.39
C ASN A 87 4.47 23.67 -2.83
N THR A 88 3.54 24.30 -2.11
CA THR A 88 2.12 24.29 -2.47
C THR A 88 1.90 25.03 -3.79
N ILE A 89 1.33 24.33 -4.77
CA ILE A 89 0.98 24.89 -6.08
C ILE A 89 -0.36 25.62 -5.96
N GLN A 90 -0.44 26.82 -6.50
CA GLN A 90 -1.66 27.61 -6.53
C GLN A 90 -2.66 27.01 -7.52
N ASN A 91 -3.95 27.00 -7.17
CA ASN A 91 -4.99 26.42 -8.04
C ASN A 91 -5.04 27.07 -9.44
N SER A 92 -4.75 28.37 -9.55
CA SER A 92 -4.67 29.08 -10.83
C SER A 92 -3.57 28.58 -11.76
N SER A 93 -2.55 27.91 -11.22
CA SER A 93 -1.44 27.34 -11.98
C SER A 93 -1.70 25.91 -12.44
N LEU A 94 -2.81 25.28 -12.03
CA LEU A 94 -3.12 23.89 -12.39
C LEU A 94 -3.27 23.69 -13.91
N VAL A 95 -3.73 24.70 -14.64
CA VAL A 95 -3.78 24.72 -16.12
C VAL A 95 -2.42 24.43 -16.77
N TYR A 96 -1.33 24.85 -16.13
CA TYR A 96 0.03 24.68 -16.65
C TYR A 96 0.75 23.46 -16.08
N LEU A 97 0.14 22.78 -15.10
CA LEU A 97 0.80 21.73 -14.32
C LEU A 97 1.29 20.57 -15.20
N GLU A 98 0.57 20.23 -16.27
CA GLU A 98 0.99 19.20 -17.24
C GLU A 98 2.32 19.55 -17.92
N SER A 99 2.38 20.78 -18.44
CA SER A 99 3.52 21.30 -19.16
C SER A 99 4.71 21.44 -18.23
N ASP A 100 4.48 21.99 -17.03
CA ASP A 100 5.49 22.12 -15.99
C ASP A 100 6.06 20.75 -15.59
N MET A 101 5.21 19.75 -15.35
CA MET A 101 5.66 18.40 -15.01
C MET A 101 6.42 17.76 -16.15
N SER A 102 5.95 17.91 -17.38
CA SER A 102 6.59 17.34 -18.58
C SER A 102 7.98 17.92 -18.80
N ILE A 103 8.15 19.24 -18.64
CA ILE A 103 9.44 19.91 -18.70
C ILE A 103 10.37 19.40 -17.59
N ALA A 104 9.90 19.32 -16.35
CA ALA A 104 10.71 18.84 -15.24
C ALA A 104 11.11 17.36 -15.37
N CYS A 105 10.20 16.51 -15.86
CA CYS A 105 10.49 15.12 -16.20
C CYS A 105 11.53 15.01 -17.32
N ALA A 106 11.42 15.82 -18.38
CA ALA A 106 12.39 15.84 -19.47
C ALA A 106 13.79 16.26 -18.98
N LEU A 107 13.87 17.30 -18.14
CA LEU A 107 15.13 17.74 -17.51
C LEU A 107 15.72 16.64 -16.62
N ASN A 108 14.90 15.99 -15.79
CA ASN A 108 15.34 14.86 -14.97
C ASN A 108 15.87 13.71 -15.83
N ASN A 109 15.20 13.37 -16.92
CA ASN A 109 15.61 12.28 -17.81
C ASN A 109 16.90 12.60 -18.58
N HIS A 110 17.14 13.87 -18.90
CA HIS A 110 18.34 14.29 -19.61
C HIS A 110 19.57 14.39 -18.69
N TYR A 111 19.42 14.98 -17.51
CA TYR A 111 20.55 15.30 -16.63
C TYR A 111 20.78 14.30 -15.49
N GLN A 112 19.78 13.48 -15.12
CA GLN A 112 19.92 12.50 -14.04
C GLN A 112 20.05 11.07 -14.59
N PRO A 113 20.79 10.19 -13.90
CA PRO A 113 20.81 8.77 -14.27
C PRO A 113 19.40 8.16 -14.15
N PRO A 114 19.08 7.10 -14.90
CA PRO A 114 17.81 6.38 -14.75
C PRO A 114 17.56 5.97 -13.29
N MET A 115 16.31 6.05 -12.82
CA MET A 115 15.93 5.65 -11.45
C MET A 115 16.19 4.17 -11.20
N THR A 116 15.92 3.36 -12.20
CA THR A 116 16.16 1.92 -12.20
C THR A 116 16.48 1.53 -13.64
N ARG A 117 17.38 0.56 -13.81
CA ARG A 117 17.64 -0.05 -15.11
C ARG A 117 17.00 -1.43 -15.09
N SER A 118 16.14 -1.70 -16.06
CA SER A 118 15.55 -3.03 -16.19
C SER A 118 16.65 -4.06 -16.38
N LYS A 119 16.62 -5.09 -15.56
CA LYS A 119 17.44 -6.30 -15.71
C LYS A 119 16.60 -7.38 -16.37
N LEU A 120 17.25 -8.36 -16.99
CA LEU A 120 16.57 -9.54 -17.55
C LEU A 120 15.78 -10.30 -16.49
N GLU A 121 16.32 -10.34 -15.27
CA GLU A 121 15.71 -11.00 -14.10
C GLU A 121 14.46 -10.28 -13.57
N ASP A 122 14.23 -9.01 -13.92
CA ASP A 122 13.13 -8.23 -13.34
C ASP A 122 11.76 -8.78 -13.76
N GLU A 123 11.65 -9.32 -14.98
CA GLU A 123 10.44 -9.95 -15.48
C GLU A 123 10.14 -11.25 -14.72
N GLU A 124 11.18 -12.06 -14.48
CA GLU A 124 11.08 -13.29 -13.68
C GLU A 124 10.68 -12.99 -12.24
N ILE A 125 11.29 -11.96 -11.63
CA ILE A 125 10.94 -11.49 -10.28
C ILE A 125 9.49 -11.00 -10.25
N GLY A 126 9.06 -10.26 -11.28
CA GLY A 126 7.68 -9.82 -11.43
C GLY A 126 6.68 -10.98 -11.47
N ALA A 127 6.97 -12.00 -12.28
CA ALA A 127 6.17 -13.22 -12.37
C ALA A 127 6.12 -13.96 -11.02
N GLN A 128 7.26 -14.09 -10.33
CA GLN A 128 7.32 -14.70 -9.00
C GLN A 128 6.50 -13.92 -7.97
N ILE A 129 6.55 -12.58 -7.98
CA ILE A 129 5.73 -11.74 -7.08
C ILE A 129 4.25 -12.00 -7.32
N MET A 130 3.81 -12.09 -8.58
CA MET A 130 2.42 -12.37 -8.92
C MET A 130 1.98 -13.77 -8.48
N GLN A 131 2.85 -14.78 -8.63
CA GLN A 131 2.58 -16.13 -8.15
C GLN A 131 2.49 -16.18 -6.62
N LEU A 132 3.43 -15.54 -5.92
CA LEU A 132 3.44 -15.48 -4.45
C LEU A 132 2.26 -14.69 -3.88
N ARG A 133 1.76 -13.67 -4.61
CA ARG A 133 0.56 -12.92 -4.21
C ARG A 133 -0.65 -13.85 -4.05
N GLN A 134 -0.78 -14.85 -4.93
CA GLN A 134 -1.90 -15.81 -4.93
C GLN A 134 -1.71 -16.95 -3.91
N GLN A 135 -0.52 -17.11 -3.35
CA GLN A 135 -0.23 -18.21 -2.44
C GLN A 135 -0.92 -17.98 -1.07
N LYS A 136 -1.71 -18.96 -0.64
CA LYS A 136 -2.30 -18.97 0.70
C LYS A 136 -1.23 -19.10 1.78
N ASN A 137 -1.46 -18.43 2.91
CA ASN A 137 -0.54 -18.49 4.04
C ASN A 137 -0.58 -19.90 4.68
N LYS A 138 0.54 -20.64 4.55
CA LYS A 138 0.68 -21.99 5.12
C LYS A 138 0.51 -22.01 6.63
N ILE A 139 0.97 -20.98 7.34
CA ILE A 139 0.80 -20.89 8.80
C ILE A 139 -0.68 -20.69 9.13
N GLN A 140 -1.39 -19.88 8.37
CA GLN A 140 -2.82 -19.68 8.59
C GLN A 140 -3.58 -21.00 8.42
N LEU A 141 -3.28 -21.78 7.37
CA LEU A 141 -3.86 -23.11 7.17
C LEU A 141 -3.58 -24.03 8.35
N LEU A 142 -2.34 -24.12 8.82
CA LEU A 142 -1.98 -24.95 9.97
C LEU A 142 -2.71 -24.52 11.25
N LEU A 143 -2.87 -23.21 11.48
CA LEU A 143 -3.60 -22.71 12.65
C LEU A 143 -5.10 -23.03 12.56
N GLU A 144 -5.69 -22.98 11.38
CA GLU A 144 -7.09 -23.34 11.13
C GLU A 144 -7.31 -24.84 11.28
N GLU A 145 -6.48 -25.68 10.65
CA GLU A 145 -6.54 -27.14 10.71
C GLU A 145 -6.38 -27.67 12.15
N ASN A 146 -5.52 -27.05 12.95
CA ASN A 146 -5.25 -27.46 14.33
C ASN A 146 -6.10 -26.69 15.36
N ASN A 147 -7.07 -25.87 14.93
CA ASN A 147 -7.91 -25.03 15.80
C ASN A 147 -7.15 -24.12 16.78
N LEU A 148 -5.90 -23.74 16.43
CA LEU A 148 -4.99 -22.98 17.28
C LEU A 148 -5.27 -21.46 17.31
N ILE A 149 -6.22 -20.99 16.49
CA ILE A 149 -6.62 -19.57 16.42
C ILE A 149 -7.35 -19.14 17.69
N ARG A 150 -8.08 -20.05 18.33
CA ARG A 150 -8.76 -19.79 19.60
C ARG A 150 -7.86 -20.24 20.74
N ARG A 151 -7.33 -19.29 21.50
CA ARG A 151 -6.85 -19.58 22.86
C ARG A 151 -8.07 -19.92 23.72
N PHE A 152 -8.46 -21.18 23.75
CA PHE A 152 -9.17 -21.68 24.91
C PHE A 152 -8.14 -21.78 26.03
N SER A 153 -8.22 -20.86 27.00
CA SER A 153 -7.56 -21.09 28.28
C SER A 153 -8.33 -22.22 28.95
N LEU A 154 -7.86 -23.46 28.78
CA LEU A 154 -8.26 -24.57 29.62
C LEU A 154 -7.63 -24.32 30.98
N TRP A 155 -8.36 -23.58 31.82
CA TRP A 155 -7.98 -23.39 33.20
C TRP A 155 -8.25 -24.70 33.94
N GLU A 156 -7.20 -25.45 34.20
CA GLU A 156 -7.26 -26.60 35.08
C GLU A 156 -7.11 -26.12 36.53
N ILE A 157 -7.93 -26.69 37.42
CA ILE A 157 -7.80 -26.44 38.85
C ILE A 157 -6.53 -27.15 39.30
N ILE A 158 -5.51 -26.38 39.66
CA ILE A 158 -4.28 -26.93 40.25
C ILE A 158 -4.63 -27.43 41.65
N ASN A 159 -4.59 -28.74 41.84
CA ASN A 159 -4.66 -29.32 43.17
C ASN A 159 -3.33 -29.12 43.89
N HIS A 160 -3.39 -28.83 45.19
CA HIS A 160 -2.21 -28.67 46.06
C HIS A 160 -1.29 -29.91 46.10
N THR A 161 -1.77 -31.07 45.63
CA THR A 161 -1.00 -32.31 45.48
C THR A 161 -0.21 -32.41 44.17
N GLU A 162 -0.51 -31.54 43.19
CA GLU A 162 0.14 -31.49 41.86
C GLU A 162 1.08 -30.29 41.73
N ILE A 163 1.51 -29.74 42.87
CA ILE A 163 2.47 -28.63 42.92
C ILE A 163 3.81 -29.12 42.36
N ILE A 164 4.33 -28.38 41.39
CA ILE A 164 5.67 -28.58 40.81
C ILE A 164 6.70 -28.56 41.95
N ASP A 165 7.57 -29.57 42.01
CA ASP A 165 8.67 -29.64 42.97
C ASP A 165 9.46 -28.33 42.97
N GLY A 166 9.50 -27.65 44.13
CA GLY A 166 10.19 -26.36 44.31
C GLY A 166 9.31 -25.11 44.24
N PHE A 167 7.99 -25.22 44.07
CA PHE A 167 7.10 -24.06 44.19
C PHE A 167 6.93 -23.65 45.67
N PRO A 168 7.05 -22.35 46.02
CA PRO A 168 6.99 -21.91 47.41
C PRO A 168 5.61 -22.19 48.02
N ILE A 169 5.61 -22.91 49.14
CA ILE A 169 4.40 -23.16 49.95
C ILE A 169 4.31 -22.04 50.99
N MET A 170 3.15 -21.40 51.07
CA MET A 170 2.87 -20.41 52.11
C MET A 170 2.75 -21.14 53.46
N THR A 171 3.81 -21.08 54.27
CA THR A 171 3.78 -21.52 55.67
C THR A 171 3.05 -20.46 56.50
N GLN A 172 2.05 -20.88 57.27
CA GLN A 172 1.41 -20.04 58.29
C GLN A 172 2.37 -19.69 59.42
#